data_AF-A0A844MBN6-F1
#
_entry.id   AF-A0A844MBN6-F1
#
_cell.length_a   1.000
_cell.length_b   1.000
_cell.length_c   1.000
_cell.angle_alpha   90.00
_cell.angle_beta   90.00
_cell.angle_gamma   90.00
#
_symmetry.space_group_name_H-M   'P 1'
#
loop_
_entity.id
_entity.type
_entity.pdbx_description
1 polymer ?
#
loop_
_entity_poly.entity_id
_entity_poly.type
_entity_poly.pdbx_seq_one_letter_code
_entity_poly.pdbx_strand_id
1 'polypeptide(L)'
;MSTFINAVPSGIAAFTATNLDDIVILTLLFSQVNSAFRHRHIVVGQYLGFTVLVAISLLGFFGSFVLPSVWLDVSGFIPIAVGLNRLVNLEEEDTDDELEIPSSRFSPIGSFLSPQTYGVAAITFANGGDNIGIYMPLFASSSTVNLLITISIFFILVAVWCYIAYQLTHQNAIAKILMRYGNLLVPFLLIGLGVYIALDSLVLAILSVAVMFFGWMFFNISRQRVTSA
;
A
#
# COMPACT_ATOMS: atom_id res chain seq x y z
N MET A 1 21.97 -0.50 -17.30
CA MET A 1 22.15 0.46 -16.19
C MET A 1 20.90 1.33 -15.97
N SER A 2 20.07 1.61 -16.98
CA SER A 2 18.77 2.29 -16.82
C SER A 2 17.71 1.49 -16.04
N THR A 3 17.81 0.17 -16.01
CA THR A 3 16.86 -0.74 -15.33
C THR A 3 16.86 -0.60 -13.81
N PHE A 4 18.04 -0.54 -13.19
CA PHE A 4 18.19 -0.41 -11.74
C PHE A 4 17.83 0.99 -11.21
N ILE A 5 18.12 2.04 -12.00
CA ILE A 5 17.92 3.43 -11.59
C ILE A 5 16.43 3.75 -11.42
N ASN A 6 15.54 3.08 -12.16
CA ASN A 6 14.09 3.31 -12.05
C ASN A 6 13.40 2.34 -11.09
N ALA A 7 13.79 1.05 -11.07
CA ALA A 7 13.09 0.03 -10.28
C ALA A 7 13.25 0.19 -8.76
N VAL A 8 14.44 0.63 -8.30
CA VAL A 8 14.68 0.80 -6.86
C VAL A 8 13.87 1.96 -6.29
N PRO A 9 13.93 3.19 -6.84
CA PRO A 9 13.11 4.30 -6.35
C PRO A 9 11.62 4.04 -6.51
N SER A 10 11.18 3.49 -7.66
CA SER A 10 9.76 3.18 -7.87
C SER A 10 9.25 2.13 -6.89
N GLY A 11 10.04 1.09 -6.62
CA GLY A 11 9.72 0.05 -5.64
C GLY A 11 9.62 0.61 -4.23
N ILE A 12 10.61 1.39 -3.78
CA ILE A 12 10.58 2.03 -2.47
C ILE A 12 9.36 2.96 -2.34
N ALA A 13 9.11 3.80 -3.36
CA ALA A 13 8.00 4.74 -3.35
C ALA A 13 6.64 4.02 -3.36
N ALA A 14 6.46 3.00 -4.21
CA ALA A 14 5.24 2.19 -4.26
C ALA A 14 4.98 1.48 -2.93
N PHE A 15 5.99 0.82 -2.36
CA PHE A 15 5.86 0.16 -1.06
C PHE A 15 5.52 1.16 0.03
N THR A 16 6.26 2.26 0.13
CA THR A 16 6.05 3.28 1.17
C THR A 16 4.65 3.89 1.08
N ALA A 17 4.19 4.22 -0.13
CA ALA A 17 2.89 4.85 -0.34
C ALA A 17 1.71 3.92 0.00
N THR A 18 1.87 2.62 -0.21
CA THR A 18 0.81 1.60 0.01
C THR A 18 0.86 0.94 1.39
N ASN A 19 1.94 1.11 2.16
CA ASN A 19 2.04 0.48 3.48
C ASN A 19 2.22 1.53 4.60
N LEU A 20 1.94 2.81 4.34
CA LEU A 20 2.11 3.83 5.38
C LEU A 20 1.06 3.67 6.49
N ASP A 21 -0.17 3.31 6.11
CA ASP A 21 -1.29 2.96 6.99
C ASP A 21 -1.01 1.67 7.78
N ASP A 22 -0.39 0.67 7.12
CA ASP A 22 0.10 -0.58 7.73
C ASP A 22 0.98 -0.33 8.98
N ILE A 23 1.72 0.77 9.06
CA ILE A 23 2.55 1.10 10.24
C ILE A 23 1.68 1.24 11.48
N VAL A 24 0.48 1.84 11.36
CA VAL A 24 -0.43 2.03 12.49
C VAL A 24 -0.93 0.68 12.99
N ILE A 25 -1.42 -0.17 12.08
CA ILE A 25 -1.88 -1.53 12.38
C ILE A 25 -0.77 -2.35 13.01
N LEU A 26 0.44 -2.35 12.42
CA LEU A 26 1.60 -3.05 12.96
C LEU A 26 1.98 -2.53 14.36
N THR A 27 1.95 -1.22 14.58
CA THR A 27 2.28 -0.63 15.89
C THR A 27 1.27 -1.08 16.94
N LEU A 28 -0.02 -1.14 16.60
CA LEU A 28 -1.06 -1.68 17.48
C LEU A 28 -0.87 -3.18 17.75
N LEU A 29 -0.56 -3.97 16.73
CA LEU A 29 -0.27 -5.40 16.92
C LEU A 29 0.96 -5.61 17.82
N PHE A 30 2.03 -4.84 17.64
CA PHE A 30 3.22 -4.93 18.49
C PHE A 30 2.97 -4.47 19.93
N SER A 31 2.02 -3.55 20.17
CA SER A 31 1.67 -3.12 21.54
C SER A 31 0.85 -4.17 22.30
N GLN A 32 0.14 -5.05 21.59
CA GLN A 32 -0.67 -6.13 22.17
C GLN A 32 0.13 -7.40 22.54
N VAL A 33 1.46 -7.40 22.36
CA VAL A 33 2.32 -8.55 22.64
C VAL A 33 2.26 -8.96 24.11
N ASN A 34 2.04 -10.26 24.36
CA ASN A 34 1.95 -10.87 25.68
C ASN A 34 2.48 -12.32 25.68
N SER A 35 2.23 -13.09 26.74
CA SER A 35 2.71 -14.48 26.87
C SER A 35 2.16 -15.44 25.79
N ALA A 36 0.93 -15.20 25.30
CA ALA A 36 0.30 -15.99 24.24
C ALA A 36 0.59 -15.42 22.84
N PHE A 37 0.70 -14.09 22.71
CA PHE A 37 0.92 -13.39 21.44
C PHE A 37 2.31 -12.76 21.38
N ARG A 38 3.23 -13.34 20.60
CA ARG A 38 4.65 -12.95 20.55
C ARG A 38 4.98 -12.19 19.27
N HIS A 39 6.03 -11.37 19.31
CA HIS A 39 6.60 -10.66 18.15
C HIS A 39 6.78 -11.53 16.90
N ARG A 40 7.17 -12.80 17.06
CA ARG A 40 7.33 -13.73 15.94
C ARG A 40 6.03 -13.99 15.18
N HIS A 41 4.88 -14.03 15.87
CA HIS A 41 3.57 -14.20 15.20
C HIS A 41 3.26 -13.00 14.31
N ILE A 42 3.62 -11.80 14.75
CA ILE A 42 3.41 -10.56 13.98
C ILE A 42 4.27 -10.58 12.73
N VAL A 43 5.59 -10.81 12.89
CA VAL A 43 6.51 -10.82 11.75
C VAL A 43 6.14 -11.92 10.75
N VAL A 44 5.97 -13.17 11.21
CA VAL A 44 5.62 -14.27 10.30
C VAL A 44 4.26 -14.04 9.65
N GLY A 45 3.28 -13.51 10.39
CA GLY A 45 1.96 -13.17 9.86
C GLY A 45 2.03 -12.10 8.77
N GLN A 46 2.78 -11.02 9.01
CA GLN A 46 2.99 -9.95 8.03
C GLN A 46 3.63 -10.49 6.75
N TYR A 47 4.68 -11.31 6.86
CA TYR A 47 5.30 -11.93 5.69
C TYR A 47 4.33 -12.84 4.93
N LEU A 48 3.50 -13.61 5.62
CA LEU A 48 2.50 -14.47 4.98
C LEU A 48 1.42 -13.67 4.26
N GLY A 49 0.78 -12.72 4.95
CA GLY A 49 -0.26 -11.89 4.35
C GLY A 49 0.29 -11.09 3.17
N PHE A 50 1.45 -10.46 3.34
CA PHE A 50 2.11 -9.70 2.28
C PHE A 50 2.54 -10.59 1.10
N THR A 51 2.97 -11.83 1.35
CA THR A 51 3.26 -12.79 0.27
C THR A 51 2.01 -13.07 -0.57
N VAL A 52 0.84 -13.19 0.06
CA VAL A 52 -0.43 -13.36 -0.68
C VAL A 52 -0.74 -12.13 -1.54
N LEU A 53 -0.55 -10.93 -1.01
CA LEU A 53 -0.73 -9.68 -1.78
C LEU A 53 0.19 -9.62 -3.00
N VAL A 54 1.48 -9.94 -2.82
CA VAL A 54 2.46 -10.01 -3.92
C VAL A 54 2.07 -11.10 -4.92
N ALA A 55 1.64 -12.27 -4.45
CA ALA A 55 1.25 -13.39 -5.31
C ALA A 55 0.03 -13.05 -6.18
N ILE A 56 -0.97 -12.35 -5.64
CA ILE A 56 -2.11 -11.87 -6.42
C ILE A 56 -1.66 -10.79 -7.40
N SER A 57 -0.81 -9.87 -6.96
CA SER A 57 -0.29 -8.79 -7.81
C SER A 57 0.55 -9.32 -8.99
N LEU A 58 1.21 -10.47 -8.83
CA LEU A 58 1.95 -11.15 -9.92
C LEU A 58 1.06 -11.54 -11.09
N LEU A 59 -0.26 -11.68 -10.90
CA LEU A 59 -1.19 -11.87 -12.01
C LEU A 59 -1.12 -10.72 -13.02
N GLY A 60 -0.78 -9.50 -12.59
CA GLY A 60 -0.52 -8.37 -13.49
C GLY A 60 0.67 -8.59 -14.42
N PHE A 61 1.77 -9.14 -13.89
CA PHE A 61 2.95 -9.48 -14.69
C PHE A 61 2.62 -10.53 -15.76
N PHE A 62 1.89 -11.60 -15.39
CA PHE A 62 1.48 -12.61 -16.36
C PHE A 62 0.40 -12.10 -17.33
N GLY A 63 -0.47 -11.20 -16.88
CA GLY A 63 -1.47 -10.54 -17.71
C GLY A 63 -0.85 -9.66 -18.80
N SER A 64 0.38 -9.15 -18.59
CA SER A 64 1.08 -8.34 -19.57
C SER A 64 1.33 -9.06 -20.90
N PHE A 65 1.40 -10.40 -20.91
CA PHE A 65 1.58 -11.18 -22.14
C PHE A 65 0.34 -11.21 -23.05
N VAL A 66 -0.83 -10.84 -22.50
CA VAL A 66 -2.13 -10.86 -23.20
C VAL A 66 -2.64 -9.44 -23.47
N LEU A 67 -2.22 -8.46 -22.67
CA LEU A 67 -2.70 -7.08 -22.73
C LEU A 67 -1.95 -6.26 -23.80
N PRO A 68 -2.65 -5.37 -24.55
CA PRO A 68 -2.00 -4.41 -25.44
C PRO A 68 -1.08 -3.45 -24.68
N SER A 69 0.05 -3.06 -25.28
CA SER A 69 1.07 -2.19 -24.67
C SER A 69 0.53 -0.86 -24.12
N VAL A 70 -0.56 -0.35 -24.69
CA VAL A 70 -1.24 0.90 -24.27
C VAL A 70 -1.68 0.85 -22.81
N TRP A 71 -2.02 -0.33 -22.26
CA TRP A 71 -2.40 -0.46 -20.84
C TRP A 71 -1.20 -0.30 -19.89
N LEU A 72 0.03 -0.54 -20.36
CA LEU A 72 1.25 -0.39 -19.56
C LEU A 72 1.61 1.08 -19.39
N ASP A 73 1.40 1.88 -20.43
CA ASP A 73 1.71 3.31 -20.45
C ASP A 73 0.78 4.11 -19.51
N VAL A 74 -0.47 3.67 -19.34
CA VAL A 74 -1.49 4.33 -18.50
C VAL A 74 -1.40 3.90 -17.02
N SER A 75 -0.47 3.00 -16.66
CA SER A 75 -0.33 2.49 -15.28
C SER A 75 -0.14 3.58 -14.22
N GLY A 76 0.51 4.70 -14.57
CA GLY A 76 0.68 5.86 -13.68
C GLY A 76 -0.62 6.57 -13.30
N PHE A 77 -1.70 6.42 -14.07
CA PHE A 77 -3.00 7.02 -13.74
C PHE A 77 -3.70 6.30 -12.60
N ILE A 78 -3.41 5.02 -12.37
CA ILE A 78 -4.03 4.26 -11.27
C ILE A 78 -3.58 4.82 -9.90
N PRO A 79 -2.28 4.97 -9.59
CA PRO A 79 -1.84 5.64 -8.36
C PRO A 79 -2.40 7.06 -8.21
N ILE A 80 -2.51 7.83 -9.30
CA ILE A 80 -3.11 9.18 -9.25
C ILE A 80 -4.59 9.11 -8.88
N ALA A 81 -5.36 8.23 -9.51
CA ALA A 81 -6.78 8.07 -9.23
C ALA A 81 -7.02 7.62 -7.79
N VAL A 82 -6.24 6.65 -7.29
CA VAL A 82 -6.31 6.18 -5.90
C VAL A 82 -5.94 7.31 -4.92
N GLY A 83 -4.86 8.05 -5.18
CA GLY A 83 -4.45 9.17 -4.34
C GLY A 83 -5.48 10.31 -4.32
N LEU A 84 -6.08 10.65 -5.46
CA LEU A 84 -7.17 11.63 -5.54
C LEU A 84 -8.42 11.15 -4.80
N ASN A 85 -8.78 9.88 -4.93
CA ASN A 85 -9.92 9.30 -4.22
C ASN A 85 -9.72 9.39 -2.69
N ARG A 86 -8.53 9.01 -2.20
CA ARG A 86 -8.19 9.15 -0.78
C ARG A 86 -8.26 10.60 -0.32
N LEU A 87 -7.83 11.57 -1.12
CA LEU A 87 -7.91 13.00 -0.79
C LEU A 87 -9.37 13.51 -0.70
N VAL A 88 -10.28 12.94 -1.49
CA VAL A 88 -11.72 13.30 -1.47
C VAL A 88 -12.43 12.69 -0.26
N ASN A 89 -12.04 11.48 0.15
CA ASN A 89 -12.68 10.72 1.23
C ASN A 89 -11.93 10.80 2.57
N LEU A 90 -11.06 11.81 2.74
CA LEU A 90 -10.21 12.02 3.93
C LEU A 90 -10.99 12.11 5.26
N GLU A 91 -12.29 12.46 5.24
CA GLU A 91 -13.13 12.69 6.43
C GLU A 91 -13.96 11.47 6.86
N GLU A 92 -14.01 10.37 6.09
CA GLU A 92 -14.85 9.19 6.41
C GLU A 92 -14.10 8.07 7.15
N GLU A 93 -12.77 8.16 7.30
CA GLU A 93 -11.92 7.18 7.99
C GLU A 93 -11.75 7.51 9.49
N ASP A 94 -12.86 7.74 10.21
CA ASP A 94 -12.87 7.79 11.68
C ASP A 94 -13.64 6.55 12.18
N THR A 95 -12.96 5.42 12.24
CA THR A 95 -13.48 4.20 12.87
C THR A 95 -12.53 3.77 13.98
N ASP A 96 -12.96 4.03 15.21
CA ASP A 96 -12.48 3.41 16.46
C ASP A 96 -12.79 1.90 16.48
N ASP A 97 -12.41 1.17 15.43
CA ASP A 97 -12.48 -0.28 15.43
C ASP A 97 -11.23 -0.80 16.18
N GLU A 98 -11.45 -1.20 17.43
CA GLU A 98 -10.43 -1.88 18.22
C GLU A 98 -10.00 -3.14 17.46
N LEU A 99 -8.75 -3.15 16.97
CA LEU A 99 -8.19 -4.25 16.17
C LEU A 99 -8.16 -5.53 16.99
N GLU A 100 -9.23 -6.33 16.90
CA GLU A 100 -9.27 -7.67 17.46
C GLU A 100 -8.59 -8.65 16.48
N ILE A 101 -7.55 -9.33 16.95
CA ILE A 101 -6.99 -10.45 16.19
C ILE A 101 -8.10 -11.50 16.06
N PRO A 102 -8.52 -11.87 14.83
CA PRO A 102 -9.59 -12.83 14.65
C PRO A 102 -9.26 -14.10 15.43
N SER A 103 -9.99 -14.34 16.51
CA SER A 103 -9.90 -15.56 17.32
C SER A 103 -10.60 -16.68 16.57
N SER A 104 -10.17 -16.90 15.34
CA SER A 104 -10.84 -17.77 14.42
C SER A 104 -10.49 -19.20 14.82
N ARG A 105 -11.52 -19.95 15.23
CA ARG A 105 -11.52 -21.41 15.29
C ARG A 105 -11.46 -21.99 13.87
N PHE A 106 -10.69 -21.40 12.97
CA PHE A 106 -10.29 -22.08 11.75
C PHE A 106 -9.20 -23.04 12.17
N SER A 107 -9.56 -24.32 12.23
CA SER A 107 -8.58 -25.38 12.13
C SER A 107 -8.30 -25.54 10.64
N PRO A 108 -7.25 -24.92 10.06
CA PRO A 108 -6.83 -25.33 8.74
C PRO A 108 -6.31 -26.75 8.92
N ILE A 109 -6.95 -27.67 8.20
CA ILE A 109 -6.55 -29.07 8.10
C ILE A 109 -5.06 -29.09 7.73
N GLY A 110 -4.19 -29.39 8.70
CA GLY A 110 -2.73 -29.44 8.54
C GLY A 110 -1.90 -28.19 8.95
N SER A 111 -2.24 -27.51 10.05
CA SER A 111 -1.55 -26.29 10.49
C SER A 111 -0.05 -26.47 10.82
N PHE A 112 0.84 -25.81 10.07
CA PHE A 112 2.27 -25.67 10.40
C PHE A 112 2.57 -24.48 11.32
N LEU A 113 1.64 -23.53 11.48
CA LEU A 113 1.84 -22.27 12.23
C LEU A 113 0.74 -22.03 13.28
N SER A 114 0.93 -21.01 14.13
CA SER A 114 -0.01 -20.71 15.21
C SER A 114 -1.23 -19.91 14.72
N PRO A 115 -2.43 -20.07 15.35
CA PRO A 115 -3.63 -19.30 14.98
C PRO A 115 -3.43 -17.78 15.00
N GLN A 116 -2.59 -17.27 15.90
CA GLN A 116 -2.27 -15.84 15.98
C GLN A 116 -1.50 -15.36 14.75
N THR A 117 -0.64 -16.21 14.19
CA THR A 117 0.11 -15.90 12.97
C THR A 117 -0.83 -15.76 11.77
N TYR A 118 -1.83 -16.64 11.68
CA TYR A 118 -2.87 -16.54 10.65
C TYR A 118 -3.78 -15.33 10.84
N GLY A 119 -4.11 -14.98 12.10
CA GLY A 119 -4.85 -13.77 12.41
C GLY A 119 -4.14 -12.51 11.91
N VAL A 120 -2.83 -12.38 12.19
CA VAL A 120 -2.04 -11.27 11.66
C VAL A 120 -2.00 -11.29 10.13
N ALA A 121 -1.74 -12.45 9.51
CA ALA A 121 -1.72 -12.57 8.05
C ALA A 121 -3.04 -12.15 7.39
N ALA A 122 -4.17 -12.49 8.03
CA ALA A 122 -5.50 -12.10 7.57
C ALA A 122 -5.71 -10.58 7.67
N ILE A 123 -5.27 -9.96 8.76
CA ILE A 123 -5.32 -8.49 8.92
C ILE A 123 -4.46 -7.82 7.85
N THR A 124 -3.21 -8.27 7.66
CA THR A 124 -2.32 -7.74 6.62
C THR A 124 -2.94 -7.85 5.22
N PHE A 125 -3.54 -9.00 4.90
CA PHE A 125 -4.19 -9.21 3.61
C PHE A 125 -5.43 -8.32 3.43
N ALA A 126 -6.25 -8.19 4.47
CA ALA A 126 -7.45 -7.37 4.45
C ALA A 126 -7.12 -5.88 4.31
N ASN A 127 -6.04 -5.41 4.97
CA ASN A 127 -5.61 -4.02 4.88
C ASN A 127 -4.94 -3.70 3.53
N GLY A 128 -4.07 -4.59 3.04
CA GLY A 128 -3.29 -4.32 1.83
C GLY A 128 -4.04 -4.49 0.50
N GLY A 129 -5.35 -4.25 0.48
CA GLY A 129 -6.15 -4.31 -0.76
C GLY A 129 -5.70 -3.27 -1.80
N ASP A 130 -5.32 -2.08 -1.35
CA ASP A 130 -4.77 -1.03 -2.21
C ASP A 130 -3.36 -1.37 -2.72
N ASN A 131 -2.57 -2.15 -1.97
CA ASN A 131 -1.30 -2.71 -2.45
C ASN A 131 -1.52 -3.46 -3.76
N ILE A 132 -2.56 -4.31 -3.87
CA ILE A 132 -2.85 -5.05 -5.11
C ILE A 132 -3.14 -4.08 -6.25
N GLY A 133 -3.95 -3.05 -5.99
CA GLY A 133 -4.33 -2.04 -6.98
C GLY A 133 -3.14 -1.29 -7.57
N ILE A 134 -2.08 -1.07 -6.77
CA ILE A 134 -0.86 -0.37 -7.20
C ILE A 134 0.20 -1.34 -7.74
N TYR A 135 0.39 -2.51 -7.12
CA TYR A 135 1.45 -3.45 -7.48
C TYR A 135 1.14 -4.20 -8.76
N MET A 136 -0.12 -4.56 -8.99
CA MET A 136 -0.52 -5.27 -10.20
C MET A 136 -0.14 -4.51 -11.50
N PRO A 137 -0.48 -3.22 -11.69
CA PRO A 137 -0.06 -2.48 -12.87
C PRO A 137 1.46 -2.19 -12.89
N LEU A 138 2.10 -1.98 -11.73
CA LEU A 138 3.56 -1.83 -11.64
C LEU A 138 4.29 -3.09 -12.10
N PHE A 139 3.78 -4.26 -11.74
CA PHE A 139 4.34 -5.55 -12.14
C PHE A 139 4.09 -5.83 -13.62
N ALA A 140 2.92 -5.46 -14.15
CA ALA A 140 2.60 -5.59 -15.56
C ALA A 140 3.57 -4.81 -16.48
N SER A 141 4.02 -3.62 -16.04
CA SER A 141 4.95 -2.78 -16.81
C SER A 141 6.43 -3.09 -16.55
N SER A 142 6.74 -4.04 -15.66
CA SER A 142 8.12 -4.37 -15.27
C SER A 142 8.72 -5.48 -16.14
N SER A 143 9.99 -5.33 -16.52
CA SER A 143 10.77 -6.47 -17.02
C SER A 143 10.98 -7.52 -15.92
N THR A 144 11.27 -8.78 -16.29
CA THR A 144 11.51 -9.87 -15.31
C THR A 144 12.58 -9.51 -14.27
N VAL A 145 13.66 -8.83 -14.70
CA VAL A 145 14.75 -8.43 -13.79
C VAL A 145 14.28 -7.33 -12.83
N ASN A 146 13.56 -6.31 -13.33
CA ASN A 146 13.02 -5.24 -12.50
C ASN A 146 11.99 -5.77 -11.50
N LEU A 147 11.14 -6.69 -11.93
CA LEU A 147 10.16 -7.35 -11.06
C LEU A 147 10.85 -8.06 -9.88
N LEU A 148 11.89 -8.86 -10.14
CA LEU A 148 12.63 -9.55 -9.09
C LEU A 148 13.30 -8.57 -8.11
N ILE A 149 13.86 -7.47 -8.61
CA ILE A 149 14.42 -6.39 -7.78
C ILE A 149 13.33 -5.78 -6.90
N THR A 150 12.20 -5.39 -7.49
CA THR A 150 11.06 -4.77 -6.78
C THR A 150 10.51 -5.70 -5.69
N ILE A 151 10.29 -6.97 -6.00
CA ILE A 151 9.83 -7.98 -5.02
C ILE A 151 10.84 -8.12 -3.88
N SER A 152 12.14 -8.18 -4.20
CA SER A 152 13.19 -8.26 -3.18
C SER A 152 13.18 -7.03 -2.26
N ILE A 153 13.00 -5.83 -2.83
CA ILE A 153 12.87 -4.59 -2.08
C ILE A 153 11.64 -4.62 -1.18
N PHE A 154 10.49 -5.06 -1.69
CA PHE A 154 9.27 -5.14 -0.89
C PHE A 154 9.47 -6.00 0.34
N PHE A 155 10.02 -7.21 0.20
CA PHE A 155 10.26 -8.09 1.34
C PHE A 155 11.31 -7.54 2.32
N ILE A 156 12.35 -6.84 1.85
CA ILE A 156 13.28 -6.12 2.73
C ILE A 156 12.54 -5.02 3.50
N LEU A 157 11.69 -4.25 2.82
CA LEU A 157 10.94 -3.17 3.45
C LEU A 157 9.87 -3.67 4.42
N VAL A 158 9.29 -4.85 4.23
CA VAL A 158 8.45 -5.50 5.26
C VAL A 158 9.23 -5.65 6.57
N ALA A 159 10.49 -6.10 6.52
CA ALA A 159 11.33 -6.18 7.73
C ALA A 159 11.54 -4.80 8.37
N VAL A 160 11.81 -3.78 7.54
CA VAL A 160 12.01 -2.40 7.99
C VAL A 160 10.74 -1.85 8.64
N TRP A 161 9.57 -2.08 8.05
CA TRP A 161 8.28 -1.64 8.59
C TRP A 161 7.95 -2.33 9.91
N CYS A 162 8.16 -3.65 10.01
CA CYS A 162 8.01 -4.35 11.29
C CYS A 162 8.92 -3.76 12.37
N TYR A 163 10.16 -3.42 12.01
CA TYR A 163 11.11 -2.81 12.95
C TYR A 163 10.67 -1.40 13.35
N ILE A 164 10.28 -0.55 12.40
CA ILE A 164 9.78 0.81 12.66
C ILE A 164 8.56 0.74 13.58
N ALA A 165 7.57 -0.08 13.26
CA ALA A 165 6.36 -0.25 14.06
C ALA A 165 6.68 -0.72 15.49
N TYR A 166 7.60 -1.66 15.66
CA TYR A 166 8.07 -2.09 16.98
C TYR A 166 8.76 -0.95 17.75
N GLN A 167 9.55 -0.10 17.09
CA GLN A 167 10.15 1.06 17.76
C GLN A 167 9.11 2.11 18.15
N LEU A 168 8.05 2.27 17.34
CA LEU A 168 6.96 3.21 17.63
C LEU A 168 6.14 2.82 18.86
N THR A 169 6.08 1.54 19.26
CA THR A 169 5.42 1.15 20.51
C THR A 169 6.07 1.75 21.76
N HIS A 170 7.34 2.17 21.65
CA HIS A 170 8.08 2.81 22.73
C HIS A 170 7.98 4.34 22.69
N GLN A 171 7.33 4.91 21.66
CA GLN A 171 7.30 6.35 21.36
C GLN A 171 5.88 6.82 21.01
N ASN A 172 4.99 6.83 22.01
CA ASN A 172 3.57 7.20 21.87
C ASN A 172 3.32 8.56 21.19
N ALA A 173 4.24 9.52 21.33
CA ALA A 173 4.11 10.83 20.68
C ALA A 173 4.23 10.72 19.14
N ILE A 174 5.19 9.93 18.65
CA ILE A 174 5.42 9.75 17.20
C ILE A 174 4.29 8.92 16.60
N ALA A 175 3.84 7.88 17.30
CA ALA A 175 2.69 7.08 16.86
C ALA A 175 1.42 7.95 16.67
N LYS A 176 1.13 8.87 17.60
CA LYS A 176 0.00 9.81 17.47
C LYS A 176 0.15 10.78 16.29
N ILE A 177 1.36 11.29 16.05
CA ILE A 177 1.63 12.15 14.90
C ILE A 177 1.44 11.36 13.60
N LEU A 178 1.94 10.13 13.54
CA LEU A 178 1.81 9.28 12.37
C LEU A 178 0.34 8.92 12.08
N MET A 179 -0.45 8.62 13.11
CA MET A 179 -1.91 8.42 12.95
C MET A 179 -2.61 9.69 12.47
N ARG A 180 -2.19 10.87 12.95
CA ARG A 180 -2.84 12.15 12.61
C ARG A 180 -2.48 12.68 11.22
N TYR A 181 -1.26 12.44 10.75
CA TYR A 181 -0.75 13.00 9.50
C TYR A 181 -0.48 11.94 8.41
N GLY A 182 -0.46 10.65 8.75
CA GLY A 182 -0.24 9.55 7.81
C GLY A 182 -1.29 9.54 6.70
N ASN A 183 -2.57 9.58 7.07
CA ASN A 183 -3.70 9.66 6.12
C ASN A 183 -3.60 10.86 5.18
N LEU A 184 -3.05 11.99 5.66
CA LEU A 184 -2.81 13.16 4.82
C LEU A 184 -1.64 12.97 3.85
N LEU A 185 -0.59 12.23 4.23
CA LEU A 185 0.61 12.04 3.42
C LEU A 185 0.46 10.99 2.31
N VAL A 186 -0.27 9.89 2.57
CA VAL A 186 -0.53 8.81 1.59
C VAL A 186 -0.99 9.32 0.22
N PRO A 187 -2.03 10.16 0.09
CA PRO A 187 -2.53 10.59 -1.21
C PRO A 187 -1.48 11.36 -2.02
N PHE A 188 -0.64 12.18 -1.37
CA PHE A 188 0.43 12.90 -2.07
C PHE A 188 1.54 11.99 -2.55
N LEU A 189 1.90 10.95 -1.78
CA LEU A 189 2.88 9.95 -2.21
C LEU A 189 2.38 9.16 -3.43
N LEU A 190 1.11 8.75 -3.42
CA LEU A 190 0.50 8.03 -4.54
C LEU A 190 0.40 8.88 -5.81
N ILE A 191 -0.03 10.14 -5.68
CA ILE A 191 -0.06 11.09 -6.81
C ILE A 191 1.34 11.32 -7.35
N GLY A 192 2.32 11.58 -6.48
CA GLY A 192 3.72 11.79 -6.88
C GLY A 192 4.30 10.58 -7.60
N LEU A 193 4.05 9.38 -7.10
CA LEU A 193 4.44 8.12 -7.74
C LEU A 193 3.80 7.96 -9.12
N GLY A 194 2.49 8.19 -9.23
CA GLY A 194 1.79 8.03 -10.50
C GLY A 194 2.24 9.04 -11.56
N VAL A 195 2.50 10.29 -11.16
CA VAL A 195 3.13 11.28 -12.04
C VAL A 195 4.52 10.84 -12.44
N TYR A 196 5.35 10.37 -11.51
CA TYR A 196 6.70 9.87 -11.81
C TYR A 196 6.70 8.73 -12.82
N ILE A 197 5.77 7.77 -12.70
CA ILE A 197 5.59 6.69 -13.67
C ILE A 197 5.14 7.24 -15.02
N ALA A 198 4.24 8.23 -15.03
CA ALA A 198 3.75 8.85 -16.27
C ALA A 198 4.82 9.71 -16.99
N LEU A 199 5.85 10.20 -16.29
CA LEU A 199 6.92 11.05 -16.87
C LEU A 199 7.73 10.35 -17.96
N ASP A 200 7.72 9.02 -18.03
CA ASP A 200 8.36 8.28 -19.13
C ASP A 200 7.70 8.59 -20.49
N SER A 201 6.50 9.19 -20.48
CA SER A 201 5.88 9.78 -21.67
C SER A 201 5.33 11.20 -21.39
N LEU A 202 5.93 12.21 -22.04
CA LEU A 202 5.58 13.62 -21.88
C LEU A 202 4.07 13.89 -22.07
N VAL A 203 3.44 13.18 -23.01
CA VAL A 203 2.00 13.30 -23.29
C VAL A 203 1.16 12.82 -22.12
N LEU A 204 1.52 11.71 -21.46
CA LEU A 204 0.77 11.21 -20.31
C LEU A 204 1.03 12.05 -19.07
N ALA A 205 2.23 12.61 -18.90
CA ALA A 205 2.50 13.58 -17.84
C ALA A 205 1.65 14.85 -17.97
N ILE A 206 1.50 15.39 -19.18
CA ILE A 206 0.64 16.56 -19.42
C ILE A 206 -0.83 16.21 -19.17
N LEU A 207 -1.29 15.05 -19.63
CA LEU A 207 -2.65 14.58 -19.40
C LEU A 207 -2.93 14.30 -17.93
N SER A 208 -1.99 13.73 -17.19
CA SER A 208 -2.16 13.43 -15.77
C SER A 208 -2.26 14.71 -14.93
N VAL A 209 -1.42 15.71 -15.22
CA VAL A 209 -1.51 17.04 -14.60
C VAL A 209 -2.82 17.74 -14.97
N ALA A 210 -3.27 17.64 -16.22
CA ALA A 210 -4.55 18.19 -16.64
C ALA A 210 -5.73 17.53 -15.91
N VAL A 211 -5.75 16.19 -15.80
CA VAL A 211 -6.79 15.45 -15.07
C VAL A 211 -6.80 15.84 -13.60
N MET A 212 -5.64 15.97 -12.95
CA MET A 212 -5.56 16.46 -11.57
C MET A 212 -6.14 17.88 -11.44
N PHE A 213 -5.77 18.78 -12.35
CA PHE A 213 -6.23 20.18 -12.32
C PHE A 213 -7.74 20.30 -12.53
N PHE A 214 -8.29 19.63 -13.55
CA PHE A 214 -9.72 19.65 -13.84
C PHE A 214 -10.53 18.89 -12.77
N GLY A 215 -10.02 17.76 -12.27
CA GLY A 215 -10.63 17.01 -11.18
C GLY A 215 -10.70 17.83 -9.89
N TRP A 216 -9.61 18.49 -9.52
CA TRP A 216 -9.56 19.38 -8.36
C TRP A 216 -10.47 20.61 -8.52
N MET A 217 -10.51 21.22 -9.71
CA MET A 217 -11.39 22.35 -10.00
C MET A 217 -12.87 21.96 -9.90
N PHE A 218 -13.26 20.82 -10.50
CA PHE A 218 -14.63 20.32 -10.44
C PHE A 218 -15.03 19.98 -8.99
N PHE A 219 -14.13 19.33 -8.23
CA PHE A 219 -14.34 19.01 -6.83
C PHE A 219 -14.54 20.26 -5.95
N ASN A 220 -13.72 21.29 -6.14
CA ASN A 220 -13.84 22.55 -5.41
C ASN A 220 -15.19 23.25 -5.69
N ILE A 221 -15.66 23.19 -6.94
CA ILE A 221 -16.96 23.73 -7.35
C ILE A 221 -18.12 22.93 -6.73
N SER A 222 -18.03 21.59 -6.68
CA SER A 222 -19.06 20.77 -6.05
C SER A 222 -19.12 20.96 -4.54
N ARG A 223 -17.95 21.10 -3.87
CA ARG A 223 -17.87 21.35 -2.43
C ARG A 223 -18.50 22.69 -2.05
N GLN A 224 -18.24 23.75 -2.82
CA GLN A 224 -18.85 25.06 -2.57
C GLN A 224 -20.37 25.05 -2.69
N ARG A 225 -20.94 24.29 -3.65
CA ARG A 225 -22.41 24.17 -3.80
C ARG A 225 -23.08 23.48 -2.62
N VAL A 226 -22.43 22.48 -2.02
CA VAL A 226 -22.97 21.73 -0.87
C VAL A 226 -22.91 22.58 0.41
N THR A 227 -21.89 23.42 0.57
CA THR A 227 -21.77 24.33 1.73
C THR A 227 -22.63 25.61 1.64
N SER A 228 -23.16 25.92 0.45
CA SER A 228 -24.01 27.11 0.19
C SER A 228 -25.51 26.81 0.13
N ALA A 229 -25.91 25.56 0.35
CA ALA A 229 -27.30 25.09 0.40
C ALA A 229 -27.69 24.76 1.84
#